data_AF-A0ABD5RVA2-F1
#
_entry.id   AF-A0ABD5RVA2-F1
#
_cell.length_a   1.000
_cell.length_b   1.000
_cell.length_c   1.000
_cell.angle_alpha   90.00
_cell.angle_beta   90.00
_cell.angle_gamma   90.00
#
_symmetry.space_group_name_H-M   'P 1'
#
loop_
_entity.id
_entity.type
_entity.pdbx_description
1 polymer ?
#
loop_
_entity_poly.entity_id
_entity_poly.type
_entity_poly.pdbx_seq_one_letter_code
_entity_poly.pdbx_strand_id
1 'polypeptide(L)' 'MTSPIPPAAPTRFDLMLVLIGLSLLTGGVVGVLSTIPIYLSSGASSLAASVVVYEGLVRNPPTE' A
#
# COMPACT_ATOMS: atom_id res chain seq x y z
N MET A 1 32.80 -8.45 6.01
CA MET A 1 32.07 -7.89 4.85
C MET A 1 30.96 -7.00 5.40
N THR A 2 31.16 -5.68 5.41
CA THR A 2 30.16 -4.72 5.88
C THR A 2 29.17 -4.46 4.75
N SER A 3 27.88 -4.75 4.99
CA SER A 3 26.82 -4.45 4.02
C SER A 3 26.84 -2.94 3.68
N PRO A 4 26.75 -2.55 2.40
CA PRO A 4 26.71 -1.14 1.99
C PRO A 4 25.37 -0.46 2.31
N ILE A 5 24.39 -1.19 2.85
CA ILE A 5 23.05 -0.69 3.14
C ILE A 5 23.02 -0.16 4.58
N PRO A 6 22.65 1.12 4.79
CA PRO A 6 22.45 1.68 6.12
C PRO A 6 21.45 0.83 6.92
N PRO A 7 21.68 0.57 8.23
CA PRO A 7 20.77 -0.23 9.06
C PRO A 7 19.33 0.28 9.13
N ALA A 8 19.11 1.56 8.81
CA ALA A 8 17.81 2.22 8.81
C ALA A 8 17.29 2.50 7.39
N ALA A 9 17.84 1.85 6.36
CA ALA A 9 17.33 2.00 5.00
C ALA A 9 15.90 1.43 4.91
N PRO A 10 14.94 2.15 4.29
CA PRO A 10 13.59 1.63 4.09
C PRO A 10 13.61 0.30 3.35
N THR A 11 12.91 -0.69 3.89
CA THR A 11 12.75 -1.98 3.22
C THR A 11 11.71 -1.87 2.11
N ARG A 12 11.77 -2.78 1.14
CA ARG A 12 10.74 -2.84 0.07
C ARG A 12 9.34 -3.02 0.64
N PHE A 13 9.21 -3.75 1.76
CA PHE A 13 7.96 -3.94 2.46
C PHE A 13 7.44 -2.63 3.07
N ASP A 14 8.30 -1.81 3.65
CA ASP A 14 7.94 -0.48 4.19
C ASP A 14 7.37 0.44 3.08
N LEU A 15 8.01 0.45 1.90
CA LEU A 15 7.50 1.17 0.73
C LEU A 15 6.13 0.67 0.26
N MET A 16 5.91 -0.64 0.25
CA MET A 16 4.62 -1.24 -0.11
C MET A 16 3.54 -0.90 0.91
N LEU A 17 3.87 -0.88 2.20
CA LEU A 17 2.94 -0.50 3.27
C LEU A 17 2.47 0.94 3.13
N VAL A 18 3.39 1.86 2.78
CA VAL A 18 3.05 3.26 2.48
C VAL A 18 2.09 3.35 1.29
N LEU A 19 2.34 2.59 0.21
CA LEU A 19 1.48 2.60 -0.99
C LEU A 19 0.07 2.06 -0.71
N ILE A 20 -0.04 1.01 0.12
CA ILE A 20 -1.33 0.47 0.58
C ILE A 20 -2.08 1.55 1.37
N GLY A 21 -1.40 2.17 2.35
CA GLY A 21 -1.98 3.24 3.16
C GLY A 21 -2.47 4.43 2.32
N LEU A 22 -1.68 4.90 1.37
CA LEU A 22 -2.06 5.98 0.46
C LEU A 22 -3.26 5.62 -0.41
N SER A 23 -3.33 4.39 -0.90
CA SER A 23 -4.47 3.92 -1.71
C SER A 23 -5.76 3.94 -0.91
N LEU A 24 -5.73 3.43 0.33
CA LEU A 24 -6.90 3.42 1.21
C LEU A 24 -7.29 4.84 1.66
N LEU A 25 -6.30 5.66 2.02
CA LEU A 25 -6.52 7.04 2.43
C LEU A 25 -7.19 7.85 1.31
N THR A 26 -6.73 7.71 0.07
CA THR A 26 -7.33 8.41 -1.07
C THR A 26 -8.77 7.99 -1.30
N GLY A 27 -9.11 6.70 -1.22
CA GLY A 27 -10.50 6.24 -1.32
C GLY A 27 -11.40 6.76 -0.19
N GLY A 28 -10.87 6.84 1.03
CA GLY A 28 -11.55 7.44 2.17
C GLY A 28 -11.79 8.94 1.99
N VAL A 29 -10.74 9.70 1.62
CA VAL A 29 -10.82 11.14 1.37
C VAL A 29 -11.81 11.44 0.24
N VAL A 30 -11.75 10.69 -0.86
CA VAL A 30 -12.70 10.84 -1.98
C VAL A 30 -14.11 10.51 -1.52
N GLY A 31 -14.33 9.46 -0.73
CA GLY A 31 -15.65 9.11 -0.20
C GLY A 31 -16.24 10.15 0.74
N VAL A 32 -15.39 10.83 1.52
CA VAL A 32 -15.83 11.87 2.47
C VAL A 32 -16.08 13.21 1.79
N LEU A 33 -15.25 13.58 0.81
CA LEU A 33 -15.31 14.89 0.16
C LEU A 33 -16.17 14.90 -1.11
N SER A 34 -16.59 13.74 -1.61
CA SER A 34 -17.41 13.59 -2.82
C SER A 34 -18.85 13.20 -2.49
N THR A 35 -19.74 13.32 -3.48
CA THR A 35 -21.11 12.78 -3.43
C THR A 35 -21.14 11.26 -3.61
N ILE A 36 -20.00 10.63 -3.91
CA ILE A 36 -19.87 9.18 -4.08
C ILE A 36 -20.05 8.49 -2.71
N PRO A 37 -20.90 7.45 -2.61
CA PRO A 37 -21.04 6.71 -1.37
C PRO A 37 -19.71 6.10 -0.92
N ILE A 38 -19.38 6.27 0.36
CA ILE A 38 -18.10 5.85 0.96
C ILE A 38 -17.79 4.36 0.73
N TYR A 39 -18.80 3.48 0.74
CA TYR A 39 -18.58 2.06 0.48
C TYR A 39 -18.09 1.80 -0.96
N LEU A 40 -18.51 2.61 -1.92
CA LEU A 40 -18.11 2.48 -3.32
C LEU A 40 -16.66 2.95 -3.52
N SER A 41 -16.32 4.13 -2.97
CA SER A 41 -14.95 4.66 -3.05
C SER A 41 -13.96 3.81 -2.27
N SER A 42 -14.34 3.36 -1.07
CA SER A 42 -13.53 2.48 -0.23
C SER A 42 -13.33 1.11 -0.88
N GLY A 43 -14.34 0.59 -1.57
CA GLY A 43 -14.23 -0.64 -2.36
C GLY A 43 -13.22 -0.49 -3.49
N ALA A 44 -13.32 0.58 -4.28
CA ALA A 44 -12.38 0.84 -5.37
C ALA A 44 -10.93 1.01 -4.88
N SER A 45 -10.69 1.75 -3.79
CA SER A 45 -9.35 1.87 -3.20
C SER A 45 -8.84 0.57 -2.59
N SER A 46 -9.73 -0.26 -2.04
CA SER A 46 -9.35 -1.57 -1.51
C SER A 46 -8.90 -2.51 -2.63
N LEU A 47 -9.58 -2.46 -3.79
CA LEU A 47 -9.15 -3.19 -4.98
C LEU A 47 -7.77 -2.70 -5.46
N ALA A 48 -7.54 -1.39 -5.48
CA ALA A 48 -6.22 -0.84 -5.83
C ALA A 48 -5.13 -1.28 -4.84
N ALA A 49 -5.40 -1.20 -3.54
CA ALA A 49 -4.49 -1.66 -2.48
C ALA A 49 -4.18 -3.16 -2.60
N SER A 50 -5.14 -3.97 -3.02
CA SER A 50 -4.96 -5.42 -3.19
C SER A 50 -3.90 -5.78 -4.23
N VAL A 51 -3.70 -4.93 -5.25
CA VAL A 51 -2.64 -5.12 -6.26
C VAL A 51 -1.26 -4.98 -5.63
N VAL A 52 -1.08 -4.00 -4.73
CA VAL A 52 0.19 -3.78 -4.02
C VAL A 52 0.46 -4.93 -3.06
N VAL A 53 -0.57 -5.42 -2.37
CA VAL A 53 -0.48 -6.62 -1.51
C VAL A 53 -0.07 -7.85 -2.34
N TYR A 54 -0.68 -8.05 -3.50
CA TYR A 54 -0.34 -9.16 -4.39
C TYR A 54 1.12 -9.08 -4.86
N GLU A 55 1.59 -7.89 -5.26
CA GLU A 55 2.97 -7.69 -5.69
C GLU A 55 3.97 -7.96 -4.55
N GLY A 56 3.62 -7.56 -3.32
CA GLY A 56 4.47 -7.71 -2.14
C GLY A 56 4.45 -9.06 -1.44
N LEU A 57 3.34 -9.79 -1.52
CA LEU A 57 3.21 -11.08 -0.83
C LEU A 57 3.29 -12.28 -1.78
N VAL A 58 2.86 -12.13 -3.04
CA VAL A 58 2.79 -13.26 -3.98
C VAL A 58 3.95 -13.26 -4.96
N ARG A 59 4.24 -12.10 -5.59
CA ARG A 59 5.34 -12.01 -6.57
C ARG A 59 6.71 -11.83 -5.94
N ASN A 60 6.79 -11.06 -4.86
CA ASN A 60 8.04 -10.76 -4.18
C ASN A 60 7.88 -10.95 -2.67
N PRO A 61 7.53 -12.18 -2.22
CA PRO A 61 7.32 -12.45 -0.80
C PRO A 61 8.53 -12.00 0.03
N PRO A 62 8.32 -11.52 1.26
CA PRO A 62 9.41 -11.21 2.17
C PRO A 62 10.28 -12.46 2.34
N THR A 63 11.52 -12.38 1.89
CA THR A 63 12.52 -13.42 2.13
C THR A 63 13.25 -13.07 3.41
N GLU A 64 12.59 -13.30 4.53
CA GLU A 64 13.22 -13.39 5.85
C GLU A 64 13.08 -14.81 6.39
#